data_AF-A0A945YH81-F1
#
_entry.id   AF-A0A945YH81-F1
#
_cell.length_a   1.000
_cell.length_b   1.000
_cell.length_c   1.000
_cell.angle_alpha   90.00
_cell.angle_beta   90.00
_cell.angle_gamma   90.00
#
_symmetry.space_group_name_H-M   'P 1'
#
loop_
_entity.id
_entity.type
_entity.pdbx_description
1 polymer ?
#
loop_
_entity_poly.entity_id
_entity_poly.type
_entity_poly.pdbx_seq_one_letter_code
_entity_poly.pdbx_strand_id
1 'polypeptide(L)'
;EEIRAHYEANPARFPRAESSVDGDTPEISTSDPEIDFLAVRDQVSAAMRYEGARRFASEAAADLAVALFDESPSPEAIGPFITSQGDTLRSAEPFDRNSPPAFLNTSPQYVNNAFNLSADRRISDPLPTAAGAVILIWEESIPSAPSLYISVADAVRSDFLESSKRQKFVDLGRSIRASLAASVASGQSFADAVAALDNLEGSTATVDSYTDFTRVNPPEGFPPIAQNSLEGLSAGDVSEMVLTGEEGLLTHAVSSVAPALASTDERFVELKGQMGELNSATTASGLMRALISAQLDTSATN
;
A
#
# COMPACT_ATOMS: atom_id res chain seq x y z
N GLU A 1 -1.00 34.89 26.39
CA GLU A 1 -0.08 35.36 25.34
C GLU A 1 0.58 34.19 24.61
N GLU A 2 1.25 33.28 25.32
CA GLU A 2 1.91 32.10 24.74
C GLU A 2 0.98 31.16 23.94
N ILE A 3 -0.25 30.90 24.42
CA ILE A 3 -1.25 30.08 23.71
C ILE A 3 -1.69 30.74 22.39
N ARG A 4 -1.76 32.08 22.36
CA ARG A 4 -2.11 32.83 21.15
C ARG A 4 -0.98 32.78 20.13
N ALA A 5 0.27 32.95 20.58
CA ALA A 5 1.44 32.80 19.72
C ALA A 5 1.54 31.39 19.12
N HIS A 6 1.21 30.34 19.88
CA HIS A 6 1.20 28.96 19.38
C HIS A 6 0.09 28.70 18.34
N TYR A 7 -1.10 29.27 18.55
CA TYR A 7 -2.19 29.26 17.57
C TYR A 7 -1.77 29.94 16.25
N GLU A 8 -1.14 31.12 16.33
CA GLU A 8 -0.70 31.88 15.16
C GLU A 8 0.46 31.21 14.41
N ALA A 9 1.33 30.47 15.10
CA ALA A 9 2.44 29.72 14.51
C ALA A 9 2.01 28.41 13.82
N ASN A 10 0.81 27.89 14.10
CA ASN A 10 0.33 26.59 13.60
C ASN A 10 -1.03 26.69 12.86
N PRO A 11 -1.16 27.53 11.81
CA PRO A 11 -2.44 27.82 11.16
C PRO A 11 -3.07 26.61 10.46
N ALA A 12 -2.26 25.65 10.00
CA ALA A 12 -2.77 24.42 9.36
C ALA A 12 -3.35 23.40 10.35
N ARG A 13 -2.98 23.48 11.63
CA ARG A 13 -3.47 22.57 12.70
C ARG A 13 -4.70 23.12 13.41
N PHE A 14 -4.86 24.44 13.41
CA PHE A 14 -6.00 25.15 13.97
C PHE A 14 -6.55 26.08 12.90
N PRO A 15 -7.30 25.53 11.92
CA PRO A 15 -7.79 26.33 10.80
C PRO A 15 -8.65 27.48 11.32
N ARG A 16 -8.38 28.68 10.82
CA ARG A 16 -9.25 29.84 11.00
C ARG A 16 -10.55 29.57 10.27
N ALA A 17 -11.65 30.17 10.70
CA ALA A 17 -12.87 30.13 9.90
C ALA A 17 -12.57 30.83 8.56
N GLU A 18 -12.31 30.05 7.50
CA GLU A 18 -12.24 30.62 6.16
C GLU A 18 -13.66 31.05 5.80
N SER A 19 -13.85 32.33 5.53
CA SER A 19 -15.03 32.84 4.86
C SER A 19 -15.06 32.25 3.45
N SER A 20 -15.65 31.06 3.30
CA SER A 20 -16.02 30.51 2.02
C SER A 20 -17.20 31.30 1.47
N VAL A 21 -16.97 32.06 0.41
CA VAL A 21 -18.03 32.53 -0.48
C VAL A 21 -18.13 31.49 -1.59
N ASP A 22 -18.94 30.46 -1.37
CA ASP A 22 -19.76 29.84 -2.42
C ASP A 22 -20.82 28.95 -1.75
N GLY A 23 -22.08 29.18 -2.16
CA GLY A 23 -23.29 28.79 -1.44
C GLY A 23 -23.53 27.29 -1.35
N ASP A 24 -23.82 26.79 -0.14
CA ASP A 24 -25.19 26.65 0.39
C ASP A 24 -25.05 26.22 1.88
N THR A 25 -25.16 27.21 2.78
CA THR A 25 -25.25 27.18 4.27
C THR A 25 -24.35 26.18 5.05
N PRO A 26 -23.36 26.69 5.81
CA PRO A 26 -23.60 26.97 7.23
C PRO A 26 -23.17 28.39 7.63
N GLU A 27 -24.12 29.18 8.14
CA GLU A 27 -23.81 30.45 8.81
C GLU A 27 -23.30 30.19 10.23
N ILE A 28 -22.04 30.54 10.47
CA ILE A 28 -21.65 31.32 11.65
C ILE A 28 -20.82 32.50 11.12
N SER A 29 -21.44 33.68 11.02
CA SER A 29 -20.74 34.92 10.75
C SER A 29 -20.14 35.46 12.05
N THR A 30 -18.84 35.31 12.23
CA THR A 30 -18.02 36.21 13.08
C THR A 30 -16.57 36.18 12.60
N SER A 31 -16.21 37.04 11.65
CA SER A 31 -14.83 37.27 11.17
C SER A 31 -13.98 38.05 12.20
N ASP A 32 -14.06 37.66 13.46
CA ASP A 32 -13.22 38.20 14.53
C ASP A 32 -12.16 37.14 14.91
N PRO A 33 -10.87 37.40 14.64
CA PRO A 33 -9.76 36.51 15.02
C PRO A 33 -9.76 36.14 16.51
N GLU A 34 -10.34 36.98 17.35
CA GLU A 34 -10.50 36.74 18.78
C GLU A 34 -11.52 35.63 19.08
N ILE A 35 -12.64 35.58 18.34
CA ILE A 35 -13.69 34.59 18.52
C ILE A 35 -13.23 33.22 18.01
N ASP A 36 -12.55 33.19 16.87
CA ASP A 36 -11.92 31.97 16.34
C ASP A 36 -10.91 31.39 17.34
N PHE A 37 -10.03 32.23 17.89
CA PHE A 37 -9.07 31.81 18.91
C PHE A 37 -9.74 31.32 20.18
N LEU A 38 -10.79 32.00 20.67
CA LEU A 38 -11.52 31.58 21.87
C LEU A 38 -12.21 30.23 21.68
N ALA A 39 -12.72 29.92 20.48
CA ALA A 39 -13.36 28.65 20.16
C ALA A 39 -12.37 27.46 20.20
N VAL A 40 -11.13 27.66 19.75
CA VAL A 40 -10.10 26.59 19.74
C VAL A 40 -9.11 26.68 20.90
N ARG A 41 -9.20 27.69 21.77
CA ARG A 41 -8.24 27.96 22.86
C ARG A 41 -7.95 26.73 23.73
N ASP A 42 -8.99 25.97 24.10
CA ASP A 42 -8.82 24.79 24.93
C ASP A 42 -8.08 23.68 24.18
N GLN A 43 -8.36 23.51 22.89
CA GLN A 43 -7.65 22.56 22.01
C GLN A 43 -6.18 22.95 21.82
N VAL A 44 -5.90 24.25 21.60
CA VAL A 44 -4.54 24.78 21.49
C VAL A 44 -3.80 24.59 22.81
N SER A 45 -4.44 24.83 23.95
CA SER A 45 -3.83 24.62 25.27
C SER A 45 -3.53 23.15 25.56
N ALA A 46 -4.42 22.24 25.14
CA ALA A 46 -4.22 20.81 25.28
C ALA A 46 -3.10 20.32 24.36
N ALA A 47 -3.02 20.82 23.13
CA ALA A 47 -1.95 20.51 22.19
C ALA A 47 -0.59 20.99 22.72
N MET A 48 -0.49 22.23 23.21
CA MET A 48 0.74 22.74 23.83
C MET A 48 1.19 21.91 25.04
N ARG A 49 0.25 21.54 25.91
CA ARG A 49 0.56 20.67 27.07
C ARG A 49 1.05 19.31 26.61
N TYR A 50 0.43 18.74 25.57
CA TYR A 50 0.82 17.47 25.00
C TYR A 50 2.20 17.51 24.36
N GLU A 51 2.52 18.56 23.60
CA GLU A 51 3.84 18.76 23.00
C GLU A 51 4.92 18.99 24.07
N GLY A 52 4.62 19.81 25.08
CA GLY A 52 5.48 19.99 26.24
C GLY A 52 5.76 18.67 26.95
N ALA A 53 4.71 17.88 27.25
CA ALA A 53 4.84 16.57 27.86
C ALA A 53 5.68 15.61 27.01
N ARG A 54 5.50 15.61 25.68
CA ARG A 54 6.29 14.78 24.77
C ARG A 54 7.77 15.18 24.74
N ARG A 55 8.06 16.49 24.78
CA ARG A 55 9.44 16.98 24.87
C ARG A 55 10.09 16.54 26.18
N PHE A 56 9.41 16.74 27.31
CA PHE A 56 9.92 16.31 28.61
C PHE A 56 10.11 14.79 28.70
N ALA A 57 9.19 13.99 28.15
CA ALA A 57 9.33 12.54 28.10
C ALA A 57 10.53 12.10 27.24
N SER A 58 10.83 12.84 26.17
CA SER A 58 11.98 12.56 25.31
C SER A 58 13.31 12.90 26.00
N GLU A 59 13.33 14.01 26.74
CA GLU A 59 14.48 14.45 27.56
C GLU A 59 14.74 13.44 28.70
N ALA A 60 13.69 13.08 29.46
CA ALA A 60 13.78 12.08 30.52
C ALA A 60 14.26 10.71 30.01
N ALA A 61 13.78 10.28 28.83
CA ALA A 61 14.25 9.03 28.22
C ALA A 61 15.71 9.12 27.76
N ALA A 62 16.18 10.27 27.29
CA ALA A 62 17.59 10.47 26.97
C ALA A 62 18.46 10.41 28.24
N ASP A 63 18.04 11.07 29.31
CA ASP A 63 18.74 11.04 30.60
C ASP A 63 18.79 9.62 31.18
N LEU A 64 17.68 8.87 31.10
CA LEU A 64 17.63 7.47 31.52
C LEU A 64 18.56 6.58 30.67
N ALA A 65 18.60 6.79 29.36
CA ALA A 65 19.50 6.05 28.47
C ALA A 65 20.98 6.30 28.82
N VAL A 66 21.34 7.56 29.10
CA VAL A 66 22.70 7.92 29.56
C VAL A 66 22.99 7.28 30.91
N ALA A 67 22.07 7.36 31.87
CA ALA A 67 22.25 6.78 33.20
C ALA A 67 22.41 5.25 33.15
N LEU A 68 21.63 4.57 32.30
CA LEU A 68 21.76 3.13 32.07
C LEU A 68 23.08 2.76 31.39
N PHE A 69 23.59 3.61 30.49
CA PHE A 69 24.87 3.40 29.83
C PHE A 69 26.05 3.59 30.81
N ASP A 70 26.04 4.67 31.60
CA ASP A 70 27.11 5.03 32.53
C ASP A 70 27.22 4.02 33.68
N GLU A 71 26.10 3.64 34.30
CA GLU A 71 26.09 2.68 35.40
C GLU A 71 26.28 1.24 34.90
N SER A 72 25.84 0.94 33.66
CA SER A 72 25.88 -0.39 33.05
C SER A 72 25.45 -1.51 34.02
N PRO A 73 24.26 -1.40 34.66
CA PRO A 73 23.83 -2.34 35.68
C PRO A 73 23.74 -3.77 35.11
N SER A 74 24.05 -4.75 35.96
CA SER A 74 23.82 -6.16 35.62
C SER A 74 22.34 -6.41 35.29
N PRO A 75 21.98 -7.40 34.44
CA PRO A 75 20.60 -7.65 34.04
C PRO A 75 19.61 -7.78 35.21
N GLU A 76 20.03 -8.37 36.33
CA GLU A 76 19.21 -8.50 37.54
C GLU A 76 18.97 -7.15 38.25
N ALA A 77 19.89 -6.19 38.08
CA ALA A 77 19.85 -4.86 38.69
C ALA A 77 19.13 -3.80 37.84
N ILE A 78 18.85 -4.09 36.55
CA ILE A 78 18.16 -3.16 35.64
C ILE A 78 16.76 -2.80 36.16
N GLY A 79 15.96 -3.79 36.56
CA GLY A 79 14.59 -3.56 37.06
C GLY A 79 14.57 -2.64 38.30
N PRO A 80 15.36 -2.93 39.34
CA PRO A 80 15.54 -2.05 40.49
C PRO A 80 16.05 -0.65 40.12
N PHE A 81 17.00 -0.55 39.19
CA PHE A 81 17.54 0.74 38.72
C PHE A 81 16.45 1.60 38.07
N ILE A 82 15.67 1.06 37.14
CA ILE A 82 14.57 1.75 36.47
C ILE A 82 13.51 2.21 37.49
N THR A 83 13.17 1.33 38.43
CA THR A 83 12.20 1.66 39.49
C THR A 83 12.70 2.79 40.40
N SER A 84 14.00 2.86 40.67
CA SER A 84 14.61 3.95 41.46
C SER A 84 14.55 5.32 40.76
N GLN A 85 14.48 5.33 39.42
CA GLN A 85 14.28 6.53 38.60
C GLN A 85 12.80 6.92 38.47
N GLY A 86 11.88 6.13 39.02
CA GLY A 86 10.44 6.38 38.95
C GLY A 86 9.77 5.87 37.67
N ASP A 87 10.49 5.11 36.84
CA ASP A 87 10.01 4.53 35.60
C ASP A 87 9.47 3.11 35.78
N THR A 88 8.68 2.65 34.80
CA THR A 88 8.07 1.31 34.82
C THR A 88 8.68 0.40 33.77
N LEU A 89 9.17 -0.77 34.20
CA LEU A 89 9.60 -1.83 33.30
C LEU A 89 8.41 -2.71 32.89
N ARG A 90 8.25 -2.95 31.58
CA ARG A 90 7.26 -3.88 31.02
C ARG A 90 7.97 -5.02 30.31
N SER A 91 7.69 -6.26 30.71
CA SER A 91 8.23 -7.45 30.06
C SER A 91 7.44 -7.81 28.79
N ALA A 92 8.14 -8.37 27.81
CA ALA A 92 7.59 -8.91 26.57
C ALA A 92 7.66 -10.44 26.60
N GLU A 93 6.59 -11.13 26.20
CA GLU A 93 6.70 -12.56 25.91
C GLU A 93 7.65 -12.81 24.71
N PRO A 94 8.31 -13.97 24.61
CA PRO A 94 9.16 -14.29 23.47
C PRO A 94 8.43 -14.14 22.14
N PHE A 95 9.05 -13.44 21.19
CA PHE A 95 8.42 -13.10 19.91
C PHE A 95 9.40 -13.19 18.74
N ASP A 96 8.83 -13.39 17.55
CA ASP A 96 9.54 -13.31 16.27
C ASP A 96 9.20 -12.00 15.52
N ARG A 97 9.90 -11.72 14.41
CA ARG A 97 9.69 -10.49 13.62
C ARG A 97 8.29 -10.39 13.00
N ASN A 98 7.64 -11.52 12.75
CA ASN A 98 6.34 -11.60 12.09
C ASN A 98 5.18 -11.57 13.09
N SER A 99 5.45 -11.90 14.36
CA SER A 99 4.47 -11.94 15.45
C SER A 99 4.92 -11.11 16.67
N PRO A 100 5.22 -9.80 16.52
CA PRO A 100 5.59 -8.96 17.65
C PRO A 100 4.40 -8.69 18.58
N PRO A 101 4.64 -8.47 19.90
CA PRO A 101 3.61 -8.06 20.84
C PRO A 101 2.92 -6.76 20.40
N ALA A 102 1.63 -6.63 20.72
CA ALA A 102 0.80 -5.49 20.27
C ALA A 102 1.40 -4.12 20.60
N PHE A 103 2.11 -3.98 21.72
CA PHE A 103 2.74 -2.71 22.10
C PHE A 103 3.98 -2.36 21.25
N LEU A 104 4.70 -3.35 20.71
CA LEU A 104 5.81 -3.14 19.78
C LEU A 104 5.34 -3.01 18.33
N ASN A 105 4.19 -3.61 17.98
CA ASN A 105 3.64 -3.55 16.62
C ASN A 105 2.98 -2.19 16.26
N THR A 106 3.12 -1.19 17.12
CA THR A 106 2.61 0.17 16.86
C THR A 106 3.48 0.95 15.86
N SER A 107 4.73 0.53 15.64
CA SER A 107 5.60 1.05 14.58
C SER A 107 6.65 0.01 14.16
N PRO A 108 6.94 -0.15 12.85
CA PRO A 108 8.00 -1.04 12.36
C PRO A 108 9.37 -0.74 12.98
N GLN A 109 9.63 0.51 13.37
CA GLN A 109 10.90 0.93 13.96
C GLN A 109 11.17 0.27 15.32
N TYR A 110 10.14 -0.07 16.09
CA TYR A 110 10.30 -0.69 17.41
C TYR A 110 10.72 -2.15 17.28
N VAL A 111 10.07 -2.90 16.38
CA VAL A 111 10.42 -4.28 16.07
C VAL A 111 11.86 -4.35 15.53
N ASN A 112 12.22 -3.46 14.60
CA ASN A 112 13.58 -3.41 14.06
C ASN A 112 14.63 -3.10 15.13
N ASN A 113 14.37 -2.15 16.02
CA ASN A 113 15.30 -1.84 17.12
C ASN A 113 15.41 -2.99 18.11
N ALA A 114 14.30 -3.67 18.46
CA ALA A 114 14.31 -4.83 19.35
C ALA A 114 15.23 -5.94 18.83
N PHE A 115 15.14 -6.26 17.53
CA PHE A 115 15.98 -7.29 16.91
C PHE A 115 17.42 -6.86 16.62
N ASN A 116 17.77 -5.59 16.81
CA ASN A 116 19.14 -5.08 16.76
C ASN A 116 19.82 -5.08 18.14
N LEU A 117 19.10 -5.45 19.20
CA LEU A 117 19.67 -5.58 20.53
C LEU A 117 20.32 -6.95 20.71
N SER A 118 21.34 -6.99 21.56
CA SER A 118 22.12 -8.19 21.86
C SER A 118 22.75 -8.09 23.26
N ALA A 119 23.49 -9.11 23.66
CA ALA A 119 24.28 -9.08 24.89
C ALA A 119 25.29 -7.91 24.93
N ASP A 120 25.78 -7.48 23.77
CA ASP A 120 26.72 -6.37 23.61
C ASP A 120 26.00 -5.01 23.49
N ARG A 121 24.81 -4.99 22.88
CA ARG A 121 23.94 -3.81 22.78
C ARG A 121 22.64 -4.08 23.50
N ARG A 122 22.67 -4.00 24.84
CA ARG A 122 21.52 -4.38 25.69
C ARG A 122 20.39 -3.37 25.68
N ILE A 123 20.67 -2.11 25.37
CA ILE A 123 19.72 -1.00 25.49
C ILE A 123 19.61 -0.31 24.14
N SER A 124 18.39 0.03 23.73
CA SER A 124 18.17 0.87 22.55
C SER A 124 18.32 2.35 22.89
N ASP A 125 18.52 3.15 21.85
CA ASP A 125 18.28 4.59 21.97
C ASP A 125 16.79 4.86 22.29
N PRO A 126 16.46 6.02 22.88
CA PRO A 126 15.07 6.41 23.13
C PRO A 126 14.25 6.46 21.83
N LEU A 127 13.15 5.71 21.80
CA LEU A 127 12.26 5.63 20.64
C LEU A 127 11.01 6.47 20.89
N PRO A 128 10.68 7.43 20.00
CA PRO A 128 9.55 8.33 20.20
C PRO A 128 8.22 7.59 19.97
N THR A 129 7.30 7.70 20.92
CA THR A 129 5.93 7.17 20.82
C THR A 129 4.90 8.30 20.72
N ALA A 130 3.63 7.93 20.50
CA ALA A 130 2.55 8.90 20.60
C ALA A 130 2.52 9.54 21.99
N ALA A 131 2.64 8.75 23.06
CA ALA A 131 2.52 9.19 24.45
C ALA A 131 3.81 9.73 25.09
N GLY A 132 4.95 9.74 24.38
CA GLY A 132 6.25 10.13 24.95
C GLY A 132 7.40 9.42 24.26
N ALA A 133 8.22 8.71 25.04
CA ALA A 133 9.34 7.91 24.54
C ALA A 133 9.43 6.57 25.29
N VAL A 134 10.04 5.56 24.67
CA VAL A 134 10.29 4.24 25.27
C VAL A 134 11.71 3.79 24.98
N ILE A 135 12.29 3.02 25.89
CA ILE A 135 13.60 2.40 25.74
C ILE A 135 13.40 0.88 25.74
N LEU A 136 14.03 0.20 24.78
CA LEU A 136 13.98 -1.26 24.69
C LEU A 136 15.21 -1.85 25.38
N ILE A 137 14.99 -2.93 26.12
CA ILE A 137 16.03 -3.62 26.88
C ILE A 137 16.04 -5.07 26.43
N TRP A 138 17.23 -5.56 26.10
CA TRP A 138 17.48 -6.95 25.75
C TRP A 138 17.61 -7.79 27.00
N GLU A 139 16.75 -8.80 27.08
CA GLU A 139 16.80 -9.81 28.13
C GLU A 139 17.61 -11.01 27.65
N GLU A 140 17.14 -11.67 26.59
CA GLU A 140 17.85 -12.78 25.95
C GLU A 140 17.47 -12.93 24.47
N SER A 141 18.32 -13.64 23.72
CA SER A 141 18.01 -14.10 22.36
C SER A 141 17.86 -15.61 22.37
N ILE A 142 16.65 -16.09 22.09
CA ILE A 142 16.37 -17.52 22.01
C ILE A 142 16.82 -18.02 20.64
N PRO A 143 17.71 -19.03 20.55
CA PRO A 143 18.10 -19.61 19.28
C PRO A 143 16.88 -20.15 18.54
N SER A 144 16.80 -19.88 17.24
CA SER A 144 15.78 -20.47 16.38
C SER A 144 15.99 -21.98 16.29
N ALA A 145 15.33 -22.74 17.17
CA ALA A 145 15.25 -24.19 17.03
C ALA A 145 14.25 -24.51 15.91
N PRO A 146 14.55 -25.45 14.99
CA PRO A 146 13.54 -25.94 14.08
C PRO A 146 12.40 -26.53 14.90
N SER A 147 11.18 -26.02 14.69
CA SER A 147 9.98 -26.56 15.32
C SER A 147 9.92 -28.06 15.09
N LEU A 148 9.65 -28.84 16.15
CA LEU A 148 9.45 -30.28 16.01
C LEU A 148 8.32 -30.50 15.01
N TYR A 149 8.52 -31.40 14.04
CA TYR A 149 7.51 -31.68 12.99
C TYR A 149 6.10 -31.88 13.57
N ILE A 150 5.98 -32.47 14.76
CA ILE A 150 4.69 -32.69 15.43
C ILE A 150 3.93 -31.39 15.75
N SER A 151 4.60 -30.27 16.02
CA SER A 151 3.93 -29.01 16.34
C SER A 151 3.48 -28.24 15.10
N VAL A 152 4.01 -28.59 13.91
CA VAL A 152 3.70 -27.92 12.63
C VAL A 152 3.03 -28.84 11.61
N ALA A 153 2.85 -30.12 11.92
CA ALA A 153 2.36 -31.13 10.99
C ALA A 153 0.99 -30.78 10.40
N ASP A 154 0.09 -30.21 11.20
CA ASP A 154 -1.25 -29.84 10.76
C ASP A 154 -1.23 -28.61 9.84
N ALA A 155 -0.39 -27.62 10.12
CA ALA A 155 -0.18 -26.46 9.26
C ALA A 155 0.41 -26.89 7.91
N VAL A 156 1.48 -27.69 7.91
CA VAL A 156 2.11 -28.20 6.68
C VAL A 156 1.13 -29.05 5.87
N ARG A 157 0.29 -29.87 6.53
CA ARG A 157 -0.74 -30.65 5.85
C ARG A 157 -1.78 -29.74 5.21
N SER A 158 -2.23 -28.70 5.90
CA SER A 158 -3.17 -27.71 5.36
C SER A 158 -2.61 -27.04 4.10
N ASP A 159 -1.40 -26.51 4.19
CA ASP A 159 -0.72 -25.82 3.07
C ASP A 159 -0.48 -26.77 1.88
N PHE A 160 -0.15 -28.03 2.16
CA PHE A 160 0.01 -29.05 1.13
C PHE A 160 -1.31 -29.37 0.43
N LEU A 161 -2.42 -29.46 1.17
CA LEU A 161 -3.74 -29.70 0.59
C LEU A 161 -4.20 -28.51 -0.26
N GLU A 162 -3.96 -27.27 0.20
CA GLU A 162 -4.29 -26.06 -0.56
C GLU A 162 -3.46 -25.97 -1.84
N SER A 163 -2.15 -26.17 -1.76
CA SER A 163 -1.28 -26.14 -2.94
C SER A 163 -1.63 -27.25 -3.93
N SER A 164 -1.94 -28.46 -3.44
CA SER A 164 -2.39 -29.58 -4.28
C SER A 164 -3.72 -29.29 -4.98
N LYS A 165 -4.68 -28.66 -4.29
CA LYS A 165 -5.95 -28.24 -4.90
C LYS A 165 -5.72 -27.22 -6.02
N ARG A 166 -4.93 -26.18 -5.74
CA ARG A 166 -4.59 -25.15 -6.74
C ARG A 166 -3.90 -25.75 -7.96
N GLN A 167 -2.93 -26.65 -7.74
CA GLN A 167 -2.23 -27.32 -8.83
C GLN A 167 -3.18 -28.15 -9.70
N LYS A 168 -4.04 -28.96 -9.09
CA LYS A 168 -5.03 -29.76 -9.82
C LYS A 168 -5.99 -28.88 -10.62
N PHE A 169 -6.43 -27.76 -10.07
CA PHE A 169 -7.34 -26.86 -10.76
C PHE A 169 -6.67 -26.19 -11.98
N VAL A 170 -5.39 -25.82 -11.88
CA VAL A 170 -4.61 -25.34 -13.03
C VAL A 170 -4.49 -26.42 -14.11
N ASP A 171 -4.18 -27.66 -13.73
CA ASP A 171 -4.05 -28.77 -14.67
C ASP A 171 -5.39 -29.10 -15.35
N LEU A 172 -6.49 -29.06 -14.60
CA LEU A 172 -7.85 -29.19 -15.12
C LEU A 172 -8.15 -28.08 -16.15
N GLY A 173 -7.87 -26.81 -15.83
CA GLY A 173 -8.10 -25.71 -16.76
C GLY A 173 -7.31 -25.82 -18.06
N ARG A 174 -6.07 -26.31 -18.02
CA ARG A 174 -5.28 -26.60 -19.23
C ARG A 174 -5.95 -27.69 -20.08
N SER A 175 -6.45 -28.75 -19.45
CA SER A 175 -7.13 -29.85 -20.16
C SER A 175 -8.44 -29.38 -20.81
N ILE A 176 -9.24 -28.58 -20.09
CA ILE A 176 -10.50 -27.99 -20.58
C ILE A 176 -10.21 -27.07 -21.76
N ARG A 177 -9.24 -26.17 -21.64
CA ARG A 177 -8.84 -25.27 -22.73
C ARG A 177 -8.45 -26.06 -23.98
N ALA A 178 -7.63 -27.10 -23.85
CA ALA A 178 -7.23 -27.93 -24.98
C ALA A 178 -8.42 -28.60 -25.66
N SER A 179 -9.38 -29.11 -24.88
CA SER A 179 -10.61 -29.71 -25.39
C SER A 179 -11.52 -28.69 -26.10
N LEU A 180 -11.71 -27.51 -25.50
CA LEU A 180 -12.51 -26.43 -26.09
C LEU A 180 -11.88 -25.90 -27.38
N ALA A 181 -10.56 -25.65 -27.38
CA ALA A 181 -9.85 -25.18 -28.57
C ALA A 181 -9.95 -26.20 -29.73
N ALA A 182 -9.82 -27.50 -29.44
CA ALA A 182 -9.99 -28.54 -30.45
C ALA A 182 -11.43 -28.58 -31.00
N SER A 183 -12.43 -28.43 -30.12
CA SER A 183 -13.85 -28.44 -30.50
C SER A 183 -14.21 -27.24 -31.38
N VAL A 184 -13.76 -26.04 -31.01
CA VAL A 184 -13.94 -24.82 -31.80
C VAL A 184 -13.22 -24.94 -33.15
N ALA A 185 -11.98 -25.45 -33.17
CA ALA A 185 -11.25 -25.67 -34.41
C ALA A 185 -11.94 -26.69 -35.35
N SER A 186 -12.71 -27.62 -34.80
CA SER A 186 -13.54 -28.57 -35.58
C SER A 186 -14.85 -27.98 -36.10
N GLY A 187 -15.14 -26.71 -35.79
CA GLY A 187 -16.34 -25.99 -36.23
C GLY A 187 -17.53 -26.08 -35.29
N GLN A 188 -17.35 -26.64 -34.09
CA GLN A 188 -18.39 -26.65 -33.06
C GLN A 188 -18.50 -25.27 -32.41
N SER A 189 -19.72 -24.86 -32.03
CA SER A 189 -19.90 -23.62 -31.28
C SER A 189 -19.27 -23.75 -29.88
N PHE A 190 -18.70 -22.66 -29.36
CA PHE A 190 -18.08 -22.67 -28.03
C PHE A 190 -19.08 -23.07 -26.93
N ALA A 191 -20.33 -22.63 -27.04
CA ALA A 191 -21.37 -22.99 -26.07
C ALA A 191 -21.69 -24.49 -26.09
N ASP A 192 -21.79 -25.11 -27.27
CA ASP A 192 -22.00 -26.55 -27.38
C ASP A 192 -20.78 -27.35 -26.89
N ALA A 193 -19.57 -26.84 -27.13
CA ALA A 193 -18.34 -27.45 -26.65
C ALA A 193 -18.25 -27.43 -25.11
N VAL A 194 -18.68 -26.34 -24.47
CA VAL A 194 -18.78 -26.24 -23.00
C VAL A 194 -19.85 -27.19 -22.47
N ALA A 195 -21.01 -27.28 -23.13
CA ALA A 195 -22.09 -28.19 -22.73
C ALA A 195 -21.72 -29.67 -22.85
N ALA A 196 -20.77 -30.02 -23.72
CA ALA A 196 -20.26 -31.37 -23.91
C ALA A 196 -19.08 -31.75 -22.99
N LEU A 197 -18.70 -30.88 -22.03
CA LEU A 197 -17.63 -31.18 -21.08
C LEU A 197 -18.12 -32.17 -20.01
N ASP A 198 -17.73 -33.43 -20.14
CA ASP A 198 -18.14 -34.50 -19.22
C ASP A 198 -17.17 -34.74 -18.05
N ASN A 199 -15.95 -34.18 -18.10
CA ASN A 199 -14.89 -34.43 -17.11
C ASN A 199 -14.40 -33.16 -16.41
N LEU A 200 -15.25 -32.60 -15.54
CA LEU A 200 -14.95 -31.39 -14.77
C LEU A 200 -14.46 -31.67 -13.34
N GLU A 201 -14.19 -32.95 -13.00
CA GLU A 201 -13.71 -33.39 -11.67
C GLU A 201 -14.49 -32.80 -10.48
N GLY A 202 -15.82 -32.66 -10.62
CA GLY A 202 -16.71 -32.08 -9.60
C GLY A 202 -16.91 -30.57 -9.71
N SER A 203 -16.28 -29.91 -10.69
CA SER A 203 -16.52 -28.51 -11.05
C SER A 203 -17.70 -28.38 -12.01
N THR A 204 -18.24 -27.17 -12.15
CA THR A 204 -19.29 -26.84 -13.12
C THR A 204 -18.78 -25.79 -14.10
N ALA A 205 -19.10 -25.95 -15.38
CA ALA A 205 -18.79 -24.97 -16.41
C ALA A 205 -20.08 -24.31 -16.90
N THR A 206 -20.07 -22.98 -16.96
CA THR A 206 -21.14 -22.16 -17.54
C THR A 206 -20.56 -21.30 -18.66
N VAL A 207 -21.41 -20.91 -19.60
CA VAL A 207 -21.01 -20.08 -20.73
C VAL A 207 -21.92 -18.87 -20.82
N ASP A 208 -21.31 -17.69 -20.77
CA ASP A 208 -21.97 -16.42 -21.03
C ASP A 208 -21.52 -15.90 -22.39
N SER A 209 -22.48 -15.46 -23.19
CA SER A 209 -22.23 -14.90 -24.52
C SER A 209 -22.61 -13.43 -24.54
N TYR A 210 -21.72 -12.61 -25.08
CA TYR A 210 -21.89 -11.17 -25.16
C TYR A 210 -22.04 -10.74 -26.63
N THR A 211 -22.89 -9.75 -26.89
CA THR A 211 -23.02 -9.11 -28.20
C THR A 211 -21.79 -8.26 -28.52
N ASP A 212 -21.57 -7.93 -29.79
CA ASP A 212 -20.45 -7.11 -30.25
C ASP A 212 -20.25 -5.84 -29.41
N PHE A 213 -19.00 -5.62 -28.98
CA PHE A 213 -18.63 -4.49 -28.13
C PHE A 213 -17.23 -3.96 -28.49
N THR A 214 -16.89 -2.78 -27.97
CA THR A 214 -15.54 -2.20 -28.11
C THR A 214 -14.83 -2.22 -26.77
N ARG A 215 -13.49 -2.21 -26.77
CA ARG A 215 -12.72 -2.16 -25.52
C ARG A 215 -13.07 -0.95 -24.63
N VAL A 216 -13.44 0.17 -25.25
CA VAL A 216 -13.81 1.41 -24.55
C VAL A 216 -15.21 1.35 -23.97
N ASN A 217 -16.08 0.51 -24.53
CA ASN A 217 -17.47 0.37 -24.11
C ASN A 217 -17.83 -1.12 -23.99
N PRO A 218 -17.37 -1.81 -22.93
CA PRO A 218 -17.76 -3.20 -22.66
C PRO A 218 -19.24 -3.26 -22.23
N PRO A 219 -19.92 -4.40 -22.46
CA PRO A 219 -21.31 -4.59 -22.04
C PRO A 219 -21.42 -4.66 -20.51
N GLU A 220 -22.62 -4.37 -19.99
CA GLU A 220 -22.89 -4.43 -18.56
C GLU A 220 -22.66 -5.86 -18.02
N GLY A 221 -21.95 -5.96 -16.89
CA GLY A 221 -21.61 -7.24 -16.27
C GLY A 221 -20.42 -7.98 -16.91
N PHE A 222 -19.75 -7.42 -17.92
CA PHE A 222 -18.58 -8.06 -18.52
C PHE A 222 -17.43 -8.18 -17.51
N PRO A 223 -16.85 -9.38 -17.28
CA PRO A 223 -15.79 -9.56 -16.30
C PRO A 223 -14.54 -8.76 -16.69
N PRO A 224 -14.01 -7.86 -15.82
CA PRO A 224 -12.83 -7.07 -16.15
C PRO A 224 -11.60 -7.93 -16.48
N ILE A 225 -11.50 -9.09 -15.84
CA ILE A 225 -10.39 -10.01 -16.06
C ILE A 225 -10.43 -10.68 -17.44
N ALA A 226 -11.62 -10.87 -18.03
CA ALA A 226 -11.78 -11.34 -19.41
C ALA A 226 -11.28 -10.30 -20.43
N GLN A 227 -11.37 -9.01 -20.10
CA GLN A 227 -10.94 -7.92 -20.97
C GLN A 227 -9.42 -7.98 -21.22
N ASN A 228 -8.65 -8.27 -20.17
CA ASN A 228 -7.20 -8.48 -20.27
C ASN A 228 -6.88 -9.74 -21.10
N SER A 229 -7.62 -10.83 -20.88
CA SER A 229 -7.42 -12.08 -21.63
C SER A 229 -7.66 -11.91 -23.13
N LEU A 230 -8.62 -11.07 -23.53
CA LEU A 230 -8.92 -10.79 -24.94
C LEU A 230 -7.81 -10.01 -25.67
N GLU A 231 -6.91 -9.32 -24.95
CA GLU A 231 -5.92 -8.46 -25.61
C GLU A 231 -4.91 -9.22 -26.46
N GLY A 232 -4.58 -10.45 -26.05
CA GLY A 232 -3.60 -11.31 -26.72
C GLY A 232 -4.21 -12.40 -27.59
N LEU A 233 -5.54 -12.45 -27.77
CA LEU A 233 -6.21 -13.53 -28.50
C LEU A 233 -6.54 -13.13 -29.94
N SER A 234 -6.35 -14.08 -30.86
CA SER A 234 -6.84 -13.97 -32.23
C SER A 234 -8.28 -14.47 -32.34
N ALA A 235 -8.95 -14.16 -33.45
CA ALA A 235 -10.29 -14.69 -33.72
C ALA A 235 -10.26 -16.24 -33.75
N GLY A 236 -11.16 -16.86 -32.99
CA GLY A 236 -11.27 -18.31 -32.78
C GLY A 236 -10.44 -18.85 -31.61
N ASP A 237 -9.59 -18.05 -30.97
CA ASP A 237 -8.72 -18.53 -29.90
C ASP A 237 -9.43 -18.62 -28.54
N VAL A 238 -8.98 -19.57 -27.72
CA VAL A 238 -9.39 -19.72 -26.32
C VAL A 238 -8.21 -19.34 -25.40
N SER A 239 -8.48 -18.48 -24.42
CA SER A 239 -7.51 -17.98 -23.45
C SER A 239 -6.92 -19.08 -22.57
N GLU A 240 -5.79 -18.79 -21.94
CA GLU A 240 -5.40 -19.52 -20.72
C GLU A 240 -6.43 -19.27 -19.62
N MET A 241 -6.58 -20.23 -18.71
CA MET A 241 -7.49 -20.09 -17.59
C MET A 241 -6.92 -19.10 -16.58
N VAL A 242 -7.71 -18.08 -16.24
CA VAL A 242 -7.35 -17.12 -15.20
C VAL A 242 -8.08 -17.48 -13.92
N LEU A 243 -7.33 -17.66 -12.84
CA LEU A 243 -7.85 -18.01 -11.52
C LEU A 243 -8.34 -16.78 -10.78
N THR A 244 -9.58 -16.81 -10.31
CA THR A 244 -10.17 -15.77 -9.47
C THR A 244 -10.80 -16.44 -8.24
N GLY A 245 -10.05 -16.52 -7.14
CA GLY A 245 -10.50 -17.23 -5.95
C GLY A 245 -10.66 -18.73 -6.20
N GLU A 246 -11.89 -19.23 -6.05
CA GLU A 246 -12.26 -20.64 -6.29
C GLU A 246 -12.74 -20.90 -7.74
N GLU A 247 -12.84 -19.85 -8.57
CA GLU A 247 -13.32 -19.95 -9.94
C GLU A 247 -12.19 -19.78 -10.96
N GLY A 248 -12.36 -20.42 -12.12
CA GLY A 248 -11.45 -20.31 -13.26
C GLY A 248 -12.21 -19.75 -14.46
N LEU A 249 -11.68 -18.70 -15.07
CA LEU A 249 -12.29 -18.08 -16.24
C LEU A 249 -11.49 -18.41 -17.51
N LEU A 250 -12.19 -18.92 -18.53
CA LEU A 250 -11.68 -19.09 -19.89
C LEU A 250 -12.48 -18.17 -20.82
N THR A 251 -11.78 -17.44 -21.68
CA THR A 251 -12.38 -16.49 -22.62
C THR A 251 -12.15 -16.97 -24.04
N HIS A 252 -13.19 -16.97 -24.87
CA HIS A 252 -13.11 -17.30 -26.28
C HIS A 252 -13.37 -16.06 -27.14
N ALA A 253 -12.44 -15.75 -28.04
CA ALA A 253 -12.54 -14.61 -28.93
C ALA A 253 -13.27 -15.01 -30.22
N VAL A 254 -14.59 -14.84 -30.30
CA VAL A 254 -15.40 -15.24 -31.47
C VAL A 254 -14.91 -14.57 -32.75
N SER A 255 -14.73 -13.25 -32.69
CA SER A 255 -14.14 -12.46 -33.78
C SER A 255 -13.44 -11.24 -33.22
N SER A 256 -12.47 -10.71 -33.96
CA SER A 256 -11.77 -9.48 -33.61
C SER A 256 -11.57 -8.65 -34.88
N VAL A 257 -12.00 -7.40 -34.84
CA VAL A 257 -11.80 -6.43 -35.91
C VAL A 257 -10.93 -5.32 -35.36
N ALA A 258 -9.70 -5.22 -35.87
CA ALA A 258 -8.85 -4.09 -35.56
C ALA A 258 -9.47 -2.82 -36.16
N PRO A 259 -9.54 -1.70 -35.41
CA PRO A 259 -9.98 -0.44 -35.98
C PRO A 259 -9.08 -0.07 -37.17
N ALA A 260 -9.69 0.38 -38.27
CA ALA A 260 -8.96 0.76 -39.46
C ALA A 260 -8.08 1.97 -39.15
N LEU A 261 -6.76 1.79 -39.11
CA LEU A 261 -5.80 2.89 -38.98
C LEU A 261 -5.59 3.53 -40.35
N ALA A 262 -6.60 4.25 -40.85
CA ALA A 262 -6.42 5.09 -42.03
C ALA A 262 -5.68 6.37 -41.62
N SER A 263 -4.64 6.76 -42.37
CA SER A 263 -3.94 8.04 -42.15
C SER A 263 -4.82 9.28 -42.35
N THR A 264 -6.05 9.08 -42.83
CA THR A 264 -7.11 10.06 -43.03
C THR A 264 -8.19 10.01 -41.94
N ASP A 265 -8.10 9.10 -40.96
CA ASP A 265 -9.05 9.03 -39.84
C ASP A 265 -8.91 10.29 -38.98
N GLU A 266 -10.03 10.97 -38.71
CA GLU A 266 -10.07 12.20 -37.91
C GLU A 266 -9.40 12.00 -36.55
N ARG A 267 -9.57 10.83 -35.93
CA ARG A 267 -8.97 10.51 -34.63
C ARG A 267 -7.45 10.32 -34.72
N PHE A 268 -6.96 9.81 -35.85
CA PHE A 268 -5.52 9.69 -36.12
C PHE A 268 -4.88 11.05 -36.39
N VAL A 269 -5.57 11.92 -37.14
CA VAL A 269 -5.12 13.30 -37.42
C VAL A 269 -5.12 14.14 -36.14
N GLU A 270 -6.16 14.02 -35.31
CA GLU A 270 -6.25 14.69 -34.01
C GLU A 270 -5.12 14.25 -33.07
N LEU A 271 -4.93 12.94 -32.90
CA LEU A 271 -3.86 12.41 -32.04
C LEU A 271 -2.47 12.82 -32.55
N LYS A 272 -2.25 12.80 -33.86
CA LYS A 272 -1.01 13.28 -34.48
C LYS A 272 -0.78 14.77 -34.23
N GLY A 273 -1.84 15.58 -34.26
CA GLY A 273 -1.81 17.00 -33.89
C GLY A 273 -1.42 17.19 -32.42
N GLN A 274 -2.10 16.51 -31.50
CA GLN A 274 -1.82 16.58 -30.06
C GLN A 274 -0.38 16.13 -29.72
N MET A 275 0.12 15.06 -30.34
CA MET A 275 1.51 14.62 -30.18
C MET A 275 2.52 15.61 -30.79
N GLY A 276 2.16 16.25 -31.90
CA GLY A 276 2.95 17.31 -32.54
C GLY A 276 3.07 18.56 -31.67
N GLU A 277 1.98 18.96 -31.01
CA GLU A 277 1.93 20.07 -30.07
C GLU A 277 2.74 19.78 -28.80
N LEU A 278 2.60 18.57 -28.23
CA LEU A 278 3.40 18.12 -27.08
C LEU A 278 4.90 18.12 -27.39
N ASN A 279 5.31 17.55 -28.53
CA ASN A 279 6.71 17.54 -28.93
C ASN A 279 7.23 18.97 -29.20
N SER A 280 6.44 19.82 -29.85
CA SER A 280 6.80 21.21 -30.11
C SER A 280 6.97 22.02 -28.82
N ALA A 281 6.08 21.84 -27.83
CA ALA A 281 6.19 22.50 -26.53
C ALA A 281 7.46 22.05 -25.77
N THR A 282 7.81 20.77 -25.88
CA THR A 282 9.00 20.20 -25.22
C THR A 282 10.30 20.69 -25.88
N THR A 283 10.35 20.70 -27.21
CA THR A 283 11.50 21.21 -27.99
C THR A 283 11.67 22.73 -27.84
N ALA A 284 10.58 23.50 -27.88
CA ALA A 284 10.62 24.96 -27.69
C ALA A 284 11.13 25.33 -26.29
N SER A 285 10.72 24.60 -25.26
CA SER A 285 11.19 24.80 -23.88
C SER A 285 12.69 24.48 -23.73
N GLY A 286 13.19 23.48 -24.45
CA GLY A 286 14.62 23.15 -24.50
C GLY A 286 15.45 24.23 -25.22
N LEU A 287 14.94 24.73 -26.35
CA LEU A 287 15.61 25.77 -27.14
C LEU A 287 15.63 27.13 -26.41
N MET A 288 14.55 27.47 -25.70
CA MET A 288 14.50 28.64 -24.83
C MET A 288 15.49 28.56 -23.68
N ARG A 289 15.63 27.40 -23.01
CA ARG A 289 16.65 27.21 -21.97
C ARG A 289 18.07 27.33 -22.52
N ALA A 290 18.34 26.78 -23.70
CA ALA A 290 19.64 26.89 -24.36
C ALA A 290 19.97 28.33 -24.77
N LEU A 291 18.97 29.09 -25.24
CA LEU A 291 19.13 30.51 -25.55
C LEU A 291 19.35 31.34 -24.29
N ILE A 292 18.61 31.07 -23.21
CA ILE A 292 18.79 31.74 -21.91
C ILE A 292 20.17 31.42 -21.33
N SER A 293 20.63 30.17 -21.36
CA SER A 293 21.97 29.82 -20.87
C SER A 293 23.08 30.48 -21.70
N ALA A 294 22.96 30.47 -23.03
CA ALA A 294 23.94 31.13 -23.91
C ALA A 294 23.99 32.66 -23.67
N GLN A 295 22.83 33.28 -23.41
CA GLN A 295 22.75 34.70 -23.09
C GLN A 295 23.36 35.01 -21.72
N LEU A 296 23.11 34.15 -20.71
CA LEU A 296 23.66 34.28 -19.36
C LEU A 296 25.19 34.11 -19.36
N ASP A 297 25.73 33.15 -20.11
CA ASP A 297 27.17 32.93 -20.24
C ASP A 297 27.88 34.14 -20.89
N THR A 298 27.26 34.71 -21.93
CA THR A 298 27.76 35.93 -22.61
C THR A 298 27.66 37.18 -21.71
N SER A 299 26.66 37.23 -20.83
CA SER A 299 26.46 38.33 -19.87
C SER A 299 27.45 38.28 -18.70
N ALA A 300 28.02 37.10 -18.39
CA ALA A 300 29.02 36.92 -17.34
C ALA A 300 30.46 37.21 -17.80
N THR A 301 30.68 37.44 -19.10
CA THR A 301 32.01 37.72 -19.69
C THR A 301 32.22 39.18 -20.11
N ASN A 302 31.29 40.10 -19.77
CA ASN A 302 31.46 41.55 -19.91
C ASN A 302 31.52 42.25 -18.56
#